data_AF-A0A1V2LZM4-F1
#
_entry.id   AF-A0A1V2LZM4-F1
#
_cell.length_a   1.000
_cell.length_b   1.000
_cell.length_c   1.000
_cell.angle_alpha   90.00
_cell.angle_beta   90.00
_cell.angle_gamma   90.00
#
_symmetry.space_group_name_H-M   'P 1'
#
loop_
_entity.id
_entity.type
_entity.pdbx_description
1 polymer ?
#
loop_
_entity_poly.entity_id
_entity_poly.type
_entity_poly.pdbx_seq_one_letter_code
_entity_poly.pdbx_strand_id
1 'polypeptide(L)'
;MINFKFTVLAVITILIFLLIPPSMVDVLQTFVSSLLPISDNSDIGIEIPYLDKFVHMGMFFGLTFVYYIEYYVNYKILPAFPKLPIILILFALSTEIMQLLSGYRTFDLLDLLADAIGILLGTFLMTCLYKIRYKI
;
A
#
# COMPACT_ATOMS: atom_id res chain seq x y z
N MET A 1 21.61 8.65 13.41
CA MET A 1 21.42 8.45 11.95
C MET A 1 19.92 8.35 11.72
N ILE A 2 19.33 9.33 11.04
CA ILE A 2 17.90 9.29 10.68
C ILE A 2 17.71 8.08 9.78
N ASN A 3 16.80 7.19 10.15
CA ASN A 3 16.67 5.89 9.49
C ASN A 3 15.19 5.61 9.22
N PHE A 4 14.84 5.53 7.93
CA PHE A 4 13.51 5.23 7.41
C PHE A 4 13.46 3.85 6.74
N LYS A 5 14.17 2.88 7.31
CA LYS A 5 14.30 1.53 6.73
C LYS A 5 12.96 0.84 6.54
N PHE A 6 12.00 1.01 7.45
CA PHE A 6 10.70 0.37 7.34
C PHE A 6 9.83 1.02 6.26
N THR A 7 9.90 2.34 6.12
CA THR A 7 9.25 3.09 5.02
C THR A 7 9.84 2.65 3.68
N VAL A 8 11.17 2.61 3.56
CA VAL A 8 11.83 2.16 2.33
C VAL A 8 11.45 0.72 2.00
N LEU A 9 11.43 -0.17 3.00
CA LEU A 9 10.95 -1.54 2.83
C LEU A 9 9.50 -1.58 2.35
N ALA A 10 8.60 -0.79 2.95
CA ALA A 10 7.20 -0.72 2.54
C ALA A 10 7.04 -0.22 1.10
N VAL A 11 7.79 0.82 0.71
CA VAL A 11 7.81 1.34 -0.67
C VAL A 11 8.27 0.26 -1.65
N ILE A 12 9.36 -0.45 -1.34
CA ILE A 12 9.87 -1.53 -2.19
C ILE A 12 8.84 -2.66 -2.31
N THR A 13 8.21 -3.06 -1.20
CA THR A 13 7.17 -4.09 -1.20
C THR A 13 5.98 -3.68 -2.05
N ILE A 14 5.52 -2.43 -1.96
CA ILE A 14 4.42 -1.90 -2.78
C ILE A 14 4.81 -1.91 -4.26
N LEU A 15 6.01 -1.42 -4.62
CA LEU A 15 6.47 -1.43 -6.01
C LEU A 15 6.55 -2.85 -6.58
N ILE A 16 7.07 -3.80 -5.81
CA ILE A 16 7.11 -5.22 -6.24
C ILE A 16 5.70 -5.74 -6.45
N PHE A 17 4.79 -5.51 -5.50
CA PHE A 17 3.43 -6.03 -5.58
C PHE A 17 2.60 -5.43 -6.73
N LEU A 18 2.73 -4.12 -6.97
CA LEU A 18 1.98 -3.43 -8.03
C LEU A 18 2.55 -3.69 -9.43
N LEU A 19 3.88 -3.86 -9.53
CA LEU A 19 4.57 -4.03 -10.81
C LEU A 19 4.93 -5.49 -11.09
N ILE A 20 4.49 -6.45 -10.27
CA ILE A 20 4.68 -7.86 -10.60
C ILE A 20 3.87 -8.19 -11.87
N PRO A 21 4.51 -8.79 -12.89
CA PRO A 21 3.79 -9.26 -14.07
C PRO A 21 2.72 -10.29 -13.67
N PRO A 22 1.51 -10.24 -14.24
CA PRO A 22 0.46 -11.23 -13.96
C PRO A 22 0.95 -12.68 -14.13
N SER A 23 1.76 -12.94 -15.17
CA SER A 23 2.35 -14.26 -15.40
C SER A 23 3.21 -14.77 -14.24
N MET A 24 3.87 -13.90 -13.48
CA MET A 24 4.63 -14.30 -12.30
C MET A 24 3.72 -14.66 -11.11
N VAL A 25 2.54 -14.04 -11.02
CA VAL A 25 1.52 -14.41 -10.04
C VAL A 25 0.98 -15.81 -10.34
N ASP A 26 0.69 -16.10 -11.62
CA ASP A 26 0.22 -17.42 -12.05
C ASP A 26 1.26 -18.52 -11.79
N VAL A 27 2.54 -18.23 -12.05
CA VAL A 27 3.65 -19.16 -11.74
C VAL A 27 3.73 -19.43 -10.23
N LEU A 28 3.61 -18.38 -9.40
CA LEU A 28 3.64 -18.53 -7.95
C LEU A 28 2.44 -19.35 -7.44
N GLN A 29 1.24 -19.08 -7.95
CA GLN A 29 0.04 -19.85 -7.61
C GLN A 29 0.21 -21.32 -7.99
N THR A 30 0.67 -21.60 -9.22
CA THR A 30 0.92 -22.97 -9.70
C THR A 30 1.94 -23.69 -8.83
N PHE A 31 3.03 -23.01 -8.46
CA PHE A 31 4.06 -23.57 -7.58
C PHE A 31 3.51 -23.89 -6.19
N VAL A 32 2.74 -22.97 -5.58
CA VAL A 32 2.10 -23.20 -4.27
C VAL A 32 1.13 -24.38 -4.33
N SER A 33 0.31 -24.47 -5.37
CA SER A 33 -0.61 -25.60 -5.60
C SER A 33 0.12 -26.92 -5.85
N SER A 34 1.35 -26.90 -6.35
CA SER A 34 2.18 -28.11 -6.50
C SER A 34 2.77 -28.60 -5.17
N LEU A 35 2.96 -27.70 -4.20
CA LEU A 35 3.54 -28.01 -2.87
C LEU A 35 2.49 -28.45 -1.86
N LEU A 36 1.28 -27.90 -1.95
CA LEU A 36 0.16 -28.22 -1.07
C LEU A 36 -0.78 -29.16 -1.82
N PRO A 37 -1.16 -30.32 -1.26
CA PRO A 37 -2.22 -31.15 -1.83
C PRO A 37 -3.58 -30.45 -1.60
N ILE A 38 -3.79 -29.32 -2.26
CA ILE A 38 -5.08 -28.65 -2.35
C ILE A 38 -5.89 -29.53 -3.30
N SER A 39 -6.86 -30.26 -2.75
CA SER A 39 -7.84 -30.98 -3.56
C SER A 39 -8.50 -29.98 -4.51
N ASP A 40 -8.59 -30.33 -5.79
CA ASP A 40 -9.25 -29.61 -6.90
C ASP A 40 -10.75 -29.31 -6.68
N ASN A 41 -11.24 -29.52 -5.46
CA ASN A 41 -12.63 -29.42 -5.05
C ASN A 41 -12.79 -28.23 -4.11
N SER A 42 -12.61 -27.03 -4.64
CA SER A 42 -13.57 -25.96 -4.37
C SER A 42 -13.12 -24.72 -5.13
N ASP A 43 -13.88 -24.43 -6.19
CA ASP A 43 -14.28 -23.05 -6.45
C ASP A 43 -14.97 -22.51 -5.19
N ILE A 44 -14.22 -22.18 -4.14
CA ILE A 44 -14.60 -21.09 -3.25
C ILE A 44 -14.24 -19.82 -4.01
N GLY A 45 -14.83 -19.66 -5.20
CA GLY A 45 -14.75 -18.47 -6.02
C GLY A 45 -15.57 -17.38 -5.35
N ILE A 46 -15.18 -16.98 -4.14
CA ILE A 46 -15.60 -15.71 -3.59
C ILE A 46 -14.72 -14.68 -4.32
N GLU A 47 -15.09 -14.38 -5.56
CA GLU A 47 -14.68 -13.15 -6.20
C GLU A 47 -15.34 -12.02 -5.40
N ILE A 48 -14.63 -11.54 -4.37
CA ILE A 48 -15.06 -10.34 -3.66
C ILE A 48 -14.87 -9.19 -4.65
N PRO A 49 -15.95 -8.57 -5.14
CA PRO A 49 -15.83 -7.48 -6.10
C PRO A 49 -15.01 -6.35 -5.47
N TYR A 50 -14.09 -5.76 -6.23
CA TYR A 50 -13.26 -4.63 -5.81
C TYR A 50 -12.30 -4.94 -4.63
N LEU A 51 -12.00 -6.21 -4.34
CA LEU A 51 -11.06 -6.57 -3.27
C LEU A 51 -9.67 -5.95 -3.48
N ASP A 52 -9.23 -5.89 -4.73
CA ASP A 52 -8.02 -5.19 -5.16
C ASP A 52 -7.99 -3.73 -4.66
N LYS A 53 -9.13 -3.02 -4.71
CA LYS A 53 -9.24 -1.63 -4.23
C LYS A 53 -9.03 -1.55 -2.72
N PHE A 54 -9.55 -2.52 -1.95
CA PHE A 54 -9.28 -2.58 -0.51
C PHE A 54 -7.82 -2.89 -0.19
N VAL A 55 -7.14 -3.70 -1.02
CA VAL A 55 -5.71 -3.98 -0.90
C VAL A 55 -4.90 -2.70 -1.16
N HIS A 56 -5.21 -1.96 -2.23
CA HIS A 56 -4.64 -0.64 -2.54
C HIS A 56 -4.74 0.34 -1.38
N MET A 57 -5.97 0.54 -0.88
CA MET A 57 -6.24 1.37 0.29
C MET A 57 -5.42 0.91 1.52
N GLY A 58 -5.37 -0.40 1.79
CA GLY A 58 -4.64 -0.97 2.91
C GLY A 58 -3.13 -0.79 2.81
N MET A 59 -2.55 -0.97 1.63
CA MET A 59 -1.11 -0.78 1.38
C MET A 59 -0.68 0.67 1.63
N PHE A 60 -1.41 1.63 1.08
CA PHE A 60 -1.08 3.05 1.22
C PHE A 60 -1.43 3.61 2.61
N PHE A 61 -2.45 3.08 3.27
CA PHE A 61 -2.68 3.29 4.70
C PHE A 61 -1.48 2.81 5.53
N GLY A 62 -1.01 1.59 5.29
CA GLY A 62 0.15 1.00 5.98
C GLY A 62 1.43 1.79 5.74
N LEU A 63 1.72 2.17 4.50
CA LEU A 63 2.85 3.04 4.15
C LEU A 63 2.81 4.36 4.91
N THR A 64 1.65 5.02 4.92
CA THR A 64 1.47 6.28 5.64
C THR A 64 1.69 6.09 7.14
N PHE A 65 1.11 5.05 7.72
CA PHE A 65 1.24 4.74 9.13
C PHE A 65 2.71 4.48 9.54
N VAL A 66 3.42 3.64 8.80
CA VAL A 66 4.84 3.33 9.03
C VAL A 66 5.70 4.58 8.91
N TYR A 67 5.46 5.42 7.88
CA TYR A 67 6.18 6.68 7.72
C TYR A 67 6.00 7.59 8.94
N TYR A 68 4.75 7.80 9.37
CA TYR A 68 4.46 8.66 10.52
C TYR A 68 5.10 8.14 11.81
N ILE A 69 5.11 6.82 12.02
CA ILE A 69 5.79 6.20 13.18
C ILE A 69 7.30 6.45 13.10
N GLU A 70 7.96 6.12 11.99
CA GLU A 70 9.40 6.33 11.86
C GLU A 70 9.76 7.82 11.99
N TYR A 71 8.97 8.71 11.39
CA TYR A 71 9.15 10.15 11.52
C TYR A 71 9.07 10.58 12.98
N TYR A 72 8.04 10.16 13.72
CA TYR A 72 7.88 10.48 15.13
C TYR A 72 8.99 9.85 15.99
N VAL A 73 9.44 8.62 15.71
CA VAL A 73 10.55 7.99 16.44
C VAL A 73 11.84 8.81 16.29
N ASN A 74 12.12 9.28 15.07
CA ASN A 74 13.32 10.06 14.74
C ASN A 74 13.26 11.53 15.23
N TYR A 75 12.10 12.19 15.15
CA TYR A 75 11.97 13.64 15.38
C TYR A 75 11.10 14.05 16.58
N LYS A 76 10.37 13.12 17.20
CA LYS A 76 9.44 13.34 18.32
C LYS A 76 8.27 14.30 18.03
N ILE A 77 8.06 14.62 16.76
CA ILE A 77 6.94 15.43 16.25
C ILE A 77 6.29 14.69 15.08
N LEU A 78 5.08 15.09 14.71
CA LEU A 78 4.46 14.62 13.47
C LEU A 78 4.99 15.39 12.26
N PRO A 79 5.04 14.77 11.06
CA PRO A 79 5.33 15.48 9.83
C PRO A 79 4.26 16.52 9.51
N ALA A 80 4.66 17.60 8.84
CA ALA A 80 3.78 18.73 8.56
C ALA A 80 2.64 18.36 7.59
N PHE A 81 1.40 18.59 8.01
CA PHE A 81 0.23 18.57 7.13
C PHE A 81 0.12 19.91 6.37
N PRO A 82 -0.21 19.91 5.06
CA PRO A 82 -0.58 18.79 4.19
C PRO A 82 0.59 18.20 3.36
N LYS A 83 1.84 18.61 3.60
CA LYS A 83 2.98 18.30 2.73
C LYS A 83 3.17 16.80 2.50
N LEU A 84 3.15 16.00 3.56
CA LEU A 84 3.39 14.56 3.46
C LEU A 84 2.27 13.81 2.70
N PRO A 85 0.98 13.99 3.02
CA PRO A 85 -0.10 13.40 2.22
C PRO A 85 0.01 13.70 0.73
N ILE A 86 0.37 14.94 0.37
CA ILE A 86 0.55 15.33 -1.05
C ILE A 86 1.68 14.52 -1.70
N ILE A 87 2.83 14.37 -1.01
CA ILE A 87 3.95 13.58 -1.52
C ILE A 87 3.55 12.12 -1.73
N LEU A 88 2.81 11.53 -0.77
CA LEU A 88 2.37 10.14 -0.89
C LEU A 88 1.33 9.95 -2.00
N ILE A 89 0.44 10.93 -2.24
CA ILE A 89 -0.51 10.89 -3.36
C ILE A 89 0.21 11.01 -4.70
N LEU A 90 1.23 11.86 -4.79
CA LEU A 90 2.08 11.93 -5.99
C LEU A 90 2.83 10.62 -6.22
N PHE A 91 3.26 9.95 -5.15
CA PHE A 91 3.83 8.61 -5.24
C PHE A 91 2.80 7.58 -5.74
N ALA A 92 1.57 7.56 -5.22
CA ALA A 92 0.49 6.70 -5.73
C ALA A 92 0.17 6.95 -7.22
N LEU A 93 0.11 8.22 -7.63
CA LEU A 93 -0.05 8.57 -9.05
C LEU A 93 1.13 8.05 -9.89
N SER A 94 2.36 8.14 -9.36
CA SER A 94 3.53 7.62 -10.07
C SER A 94 3.49 6.10 -10.23
N THR A 95 2.97 5.36 -9.24
CA THR A 95 2.82 3.91 -9.38
C THR A 95 1.81 3.54 -10.45
N GLU A 96 0.68 4.25 -10.55
CA GLU A 96 -0.31 4.05 -11.63
C GLU A 96 0.26 4.37 -13.01
N ILE A 97 1.09 5.43 -13.13
CA ILE A 97 1.81 5.73 -14.37
C ILE A 97 2.81 4.62 -14.70
N MET A 98 3.54 4.08 -13.71
CA MET A 98 4.45 2.96 -13.93
C MET A 98 3.70 1.69 -14.36
N GLN A 99 2.52 1.42 -13.81
CA GLN A 99 1.64 0.34 -14.25
C GLN A 99 1.25 0.54 -15.73
N LEU A 100 0.83 1.74 -16.12
CA LEU A 100 0.54 2.06 -17.53
C LEU A 100 1.74 1.81 -18.46
N LEU A 101 2.94 2.23 -18.03
CA LEU A 101 4.17 2.08 -18.80
C LEU A 101 4.68 0.63 -18.84
N SER A 102 4.21 -0.24 -17.95
CA SER A 102 4.61 -1.65 -17.91
C SER A 102 4.11 -2.46 -19.11
N GLY A 103 3.01 -2.03 -19.74
CA GLY A 103 2.40 -2.70 -20.89
C GLY A 103 1.59 -3.96 -20.57
N TYR A 104 1.58 -4.42 -19.31
CA TYR A 104 0.80 -5.59 -18.85
C TYR A 104 -0.10 -5.30 -17.64
N ARG A 105 0.01 -4.11 -17.04
CA ARG A 105 -0.96 -3.54 -16.10
C ARG A 105 -1.69 -2.38 -16.77
N THR A 106 -2.84 -2.01 -16.22
CA THR A 106 -3.68 -0.91 -16.72
C THR A 106 -3.73 0.18 -15.67
N PHE A 107 -3.75 1.44 -16.13
CA PHE A 107 -4.01 2.57 -15.25
C PHE A 107 -5.46 2.52 -14.75
N ASP A 108 -5.69 2.61 -13.44
CA ASP A 108 -7.03 2.65 -12.88
C ASP A 108 -7.21 3.83 -11.91
N LEU A 109 -8.16 4.69 -12.25
CA LEU A 109 -8.48 5.85 -11.41
C LEU A 109 -9.09 5.43 -10.05
N LEU A 110 -9.77 4.28 -9.99
CA LEU A 110 -10.28 3.75 -8.73
C LEU A 110 -9.18 3.24 -7.81
N ASP A 111 -8.07 2.74 -8.35
CA ASP A 111 -6.88 2.39 -7.57
C ASP A 111 -6.25 3.65 -6.98
N LEU A 112 -6.05 4.68 -7.80
CA LEU A 112 -5.55 5.98 -7.32
C LEU A 112 -6.45 6.59 -6.24
N LEU A 113 -7.77 6.47 -6.37
CA LEU A 113 -8.73 6.91 -5.37
C LEU A 113 -8.60 6.11 -4.07
N ALA A 114 -8.49 4.78 -4.17
CA ALA A 114 -8.33 3.89 -3.03
C ALA A 114 -7.01 4.19 -2.28
N ASP A 115 -5.91 4.39 -3.00
CA ASP A 115 -4.61 4.77 -2.46
C ASP A 115 -4.71 6.11 -1.70
N ALA A 116 -5.35 7.11 -2.31
CA ALA A 116 -5.57 8.42 -1.69
C ALA A 116 -6.42 8.32 -0.40
N ILE A 117 -7.47 7.49 -0.39
CA ILE A 117 -8.27 7.22 0.81
C ILE A 117 -7.40 6.59 1.90
N GLY A 118 -6.57 5.60 1.54
CA GLY A 118 -5.63 4.96 2.46
C GLY A 118 -4.68 5.96 3.10
N ILE A 119 -4.09 6.85 2.31
CA ILE A 119 -3.20 7.93 2.78
C ILE A 119 -3.91 8.86 3.75
N LEU A 120 -5.11 9.30 3.41
CA LEU A 120 -5.89 10.22 4.24
C LEU A 120 -6.32 9.57 5.55
N LEU A 121 -6.75 8.30 5.52
CA LEU A 121 -7.10 7.54 6.73
C LEU A 121 -5.89 7.33 7.64
N GLY A 122 -4.73 6.97 7.08
CA GLY A 122 -3.49 6.81 7.85
C GLY A 122 -3.04 8.12 8.51
N THR A 123 -3.12 9.22 7.76
CA THR A 123 -2.84 10.58 8.24
C THR A 123 -3.79 10.98 9.37
N PHE A 124 -5.08 10.74 9.18
CA PHE A 124 -6.11 11.05 10.16
C PHE A 124 -5.90 10.25 11.45
N LEU A 125 -5.71 8.93 11.35
CA LEU A 125 -5.46 8.07 12.50
C LEU A 125 -4.24 8.52 13.29
N MET A 126 -3.11 8.78 12.63
CA MET A 126 -1.88 9.20 13.31
C MET A 126 -2.01 10.57 13.98
N THR A 127 -2.73 11.49 13.35
CA THR A 127 -3.02 12.81 13.93
C THR A 127 -3.91 12.68 15.17
N CYS A 128 -4.95 11.84 15.11
CA CYS A 128 -5.83 11.55 16.25
C CYS A 128 -5.07 10.89 17.41
N LEU A 129 -4.26 9.86 17.13
CA LEU A 129 -3.44 9.18 18.14
C LEU A 129 -2.45 10.13 18.82
N TYR A 130 -1.83 11.03 18.05
CA TYR A 130 -0.93 12.04 18.60
C TYR A 130 -1.67 13.03 19.51
N LYS A 131 -2.81 13.57 19.08
CA LYS A 131 -3.63 14.47 19.91
C LYS A 131 -4.06 13.81 21.23
N ILE A 132 -4.54 12.56 21.17
CA ILE A 132 -4.93 11.79 22.36
C ILE A 132 -3.74 11.63 23.32
N ARG A 133 -2.56 11.26 22.81
CA ARG A 133 -1.35 11.06 23.62
C ARG A 133 -0.89 12.34 24.31
N TYR A 134 -0.99 13.48 23.64
CA TYR A 134 -0.51 14.77 24.14
C TYR A 134 -1.60 15.64 24.79
N LYS A 135 -2.85 15.15 24.87
CA LYS A 135 -4.03 15.88 25.40
C LYS A 135 -4.18 17.29 24.79
N ILE A 136 -3.98 17.41 23.49
CA ILE A 136 -4.19 18.64 22.71
C ILE A 136 -5.58 18.60 22.08
#